data_AF-A0AA92SW48-F1
#
_entry.id   AF-A0AA92SW48-F1
#
_cell.length_a   1.000
_cell.length_b   1.000
_cell.length_c   1.000
_cell.angle_alpha   90.00
_cell.angle_beta   90.00
_cell.angle_gamma   90.00
#
_symmetry.space_group_name_H-M   'P 1'
#
loop_
_entity.id
_entity.type
_entity.pdbx_description
1 polymer ?
#
loop_
_entity_poly.entity_id
_entity_poly.type
_entity_poly.pdbx_seq_one_letter_code
_entity_poly.pdbx_strand_id
1 'polypeptide(L)'
;MASIDLNIIDRGIQGTVWTPQNTGIQATNLDKVKEQRTDNSGALNSLPTPFARFFVVQEAFRRLTEEKRNSTVHAGLAYTRLVSDCLDVFEILFNKKFHENQWGDNVKVVVKEWNKAEGMKELHDKVPILYNALNSIYDEDIKEDKLFFVILEKDGKEYLLGTSSPMTGFVTPPDMDKSDVSKNNTLSIKFQGSLYETLEINRKTKGQYFRDILLLEDRDKDFKNYMYQLFSGSNLDSRYDYLRDYIREFKTIVR
;
A
#
# COMPACT_ATOMS: atom_id res chain seq x y z
N MET A 1 4.92 6.31 40.97
CA MET A 1 4.60 5.03 40.31
C MET A 1 5.56 4.87 39.16
N ALA A 2 6.18 3.70 39.06
CA ALA A 2 7.24 3.39 38.10
C ALA A 2 6.73 3.56 36.66
N SER A 3 7.44 4.35 35.86
CA SER A 3 7.22 4.44 34.42
C SER A 3 7.89 3.25 33.73
N ILE A 4 7.16 2.59 32.85
CA ILE A 4 7.67 1.51 32.01
C ILE A 4 8.36 2.16 30.83
N ASP A 5 9.67 1.96 30.72
CA ASP A 5 10.44 2.29 29.52
C ASP A 5 10.21 1.22 28.46
N LEU A 6 9.66 1.62 27.32
CA LEU A 6 9.73 0.84 26.08
C LEU A 6 10.40 1.69 25.01
N ASN A 7 11.73 1.69 25.03
CA ASN A 7 12.56 2.07 23.90
C ASN A 7 12.96 0.79 23.17
N ILE A 8 12.28 0.45 22.07
CA ILE A 8 12.81 -0.55 21.13
C ILE A 8 12.69 0.01 19.71
N ILE A 9 13.79 0.60 19.24
CA ILE A 9 14.15 0.60 17.82
C ILE A 9 15.66 0.35 17.77
N ASP A 10 16.03 -0.91 17.54
CA ASP A 10 17.37 -1.25 17.09
C ASP A 10 17.52 -0.74 15.65
N ARG A 11 18.41 0.24 15.43
CA ARG A 11 18.76 0.71 14.09
C ARG A 11 20.04 0.07 13.54
N GLY A 12 20.58 -0.97 14.18
CA GLY A 12 21.63 -1.82 13.60
C GLY A 12 22.94 -1.10 13.22
N ILE A 13 23.22 0.09 13.74
CA ILE A 13 24.45 0.82 13.47
C ILE A 13 25.42 0.55 14.63
N GLN A 14 26.46 -0.24 14.39
CA GLN A 14 27.54 -0.43 15.36
C GLN A 14 28.21 0.92 15.68
N GLY A 15 28.24 1.31 16.97
CA GLY A 15 29.09 2.39 17.47
C GLY A 15 28.41 3.63 18.08
N THR A 16 27.09 3.68 18.19
CA THR A 16 26.40 4.81 18.86
C THR A 16 26.30 4.60 20.38
N VAL A 17 26.74 5.62 21.14
CA VAL A 17 26.58 5.68 22.60
C VAL A 17 25.20 6.21 22.93
N TRP A 18 24.49 5.52 23.82
CA TRP A 18 23.17 5.89 24.31
C TRP A 18 23.21 7.22 25.07
N THR A 19 22.56 8.26 24.54
CA THR A 19 22.32 9.51 25.27
C THR A 19 20.84 9.61 25.66
N PRO A 20 20.49 9.46 26.95
CA PRO A 20 19.12 9.65 27.40
C PRO A 20 18.74 11.14 27.32
N GLN A 21 17.73 11.47 26.51
CA GLN A 21 17.08 12.78 26.60
C GLN A 21 16.00 12.74 27.67
N ASN A 22 16.18 13.58 28.69
CA ASN A 22 15.37 13.59 29.92
C ASN A 22 14.08 14.42 29.76
N THR A 23 13.35 14.21 28.66
CA THR A 23 12.06 14.84 28.42
C THR A 23 11.06 13.76 28.02
N GLY A 24 10.28 13.29 28.99
CA GLY A 24 9.18 12.37 28.72
C GLY A 24 8.24 12.95 27.66
N ILE A 25 7.73 12.08 26.78
CA ILE A 25 6.72 12.44 25.78
C ILE A 25 5.47 12.92 26.52
N GLN A 26 5.18 14.21 26.44
CA GLN A 26 3.96 14.80 26.99
C GLN A 26 2.77 14.50 26.07
N ALA A 27 1.56 14.41 26.63
CA ALA A 27 0.34 14.15 25.85
C ALA A 27 0.10 15.18 24.72
N THR A 28 0.57 16.41 24.91
CA THR A 28 0.55 17.52 23.95
C THR A 28 1.60 17.44 22.84
N ASN A 29 2.46 16.42 22.89
CA ASN A 29 3.50 16.15 21.89
C ASN A 29 3.34 14.75 21.26
N LEU A 30 2.27 14.00 21.58
CA LEU A 30 1.98 12.70 20.96
C LEU A 30 1.74 12.84 19.45
N ASP A 31 1.09 13.93 19.04
CA ASP A 31 0.93 14.37 17.67
C ASP A 31 2.26 14.73 16.99
N LYS A 32 3.34 14.96 17.75
CA LYS A 32 4.70 15.21 17.24
C LYS A 32 5.53 13.93 17.16
N VAL A 33 5.11 12.84 17.80
CA VAL A 33 5.69 11.50 17.62
C VAL A 33 5.15 10.94 16.30
N LYS A 34 5.73 11.42 15.20
CA LYS A 34 5.44 10.96 13.85
C LYS A 34 6.67 10.26 13.31
N GLU A 35 6.50 9.09 12.72
CA GLU A 35 7.55 8.52 11.88
C GLU A 35 7.80 9.48 10.71
N GLN A 36 9.00 10.07 10.63
CA GLN A 36 9.25 11.16 9.67
C GLN A 36 9.56 10.65 8.26
N ARG A 37 10.15 9.45 8.15
CA ARG A 37 10.59 8.83 6.91
C ARG A 37 10.75 7.33 7.14
N THR A 38 10.40 6.52 6.14
CA THR A 38 10.75 5.10 6.15
C THR A 38 11.31 4.64 4.79
N ASP A 39 12.54 4.15 4.83
CA ASP A 39 13.19 3.51 3.69
C ASP A 39 13.19 1.97 3.83
N ASN A 40 12.77 1.46 4.99
CA ASN A 40 12.75 0.03 5.29
C ASN A 40 11.35 -0.53 5.15
N SER A 41 11.10 -1.26 4.07
CA SER A 41 9.81 -1.92 3.83
C SER A 41 9.42 -2.91 4.95
N GLY A 42 10.39 -3.48 5.68
CA GLY A 42 10.11 -4.35 6.82
C GLY A 42 9.46 -3.64 8.00
N ALA A 43 9.70 -2.33 8.17
CA ALA A 43 9.09 -1.55 9.25
C ALA A 43 7.58 -1.36 9.07
N LEU A 44 7.09 -1.42 7.82
CA LEU A 44 5.68 -1.23 7.44
C LEU A 44 4.74 -2.30 8.02
N ASN A 45 5.27 -3.47 8.39
CA ASN A 45 4.51 -4.60 8.90
C ASN A 45 4.54 -4.73 10.43
N SER A 46 4.99 -3.69 11.14
CA SER A 46 5.15 -3.69 12.60
C SER A 46 3.88 -3.34 13.38
N LEU A 47 2.80 -2.95 12.69
CA LEU A 47 1.52 -2.60 13.31
C LEU A 47 0.75 -3.87 13.71
N PRO A 48 0.16 -3.93 14.92
CA PRO A 48 -0.41 -5.16 15.47
C PRO A 48 -1.79 -5.54 14.90
N THR A 49 -2.44 -4.66 14.13
CA THR A 49 -3.76 -4.96 13.52
C THR A 49 -3.58 -5.78 12.23
N PRO A 50 -4.41 -6.82 11.98
CA PRO A 50 -4.43 -7.53 10.70
C PRO A 50 -4.80 -6.63 9.51
N PHE A 51 -5.40 -5.45 9.75
CA PHE A 51 -5.68 -4.44 8.74
C PHE A 51 -4.65 -3.31 8.68
N ALA A 52 -3.51 -3.45 9.38
CA ALA A 52 -2.40 -2.51 9.39
C ALA A 52 -2.08 -1.93 8.00
N ARG A 53 -2.08 -2.80 6.99
CA ARG A 53 -1.73 -2.45 5.61
C ARG A 53 -2.60 -1.32 5.05
N PHE A 54 -3.88 -1.25 5.43
CA PHE A 54 -4.81 -0.22 4.97
C PHE A 54 -4.37 1.16 5.46
N PHE A 55 -4.06 1.26 6.74
CA PHE A 55 -3.58 2.49 7.38
C PHE A 55 -2.18 2.88 6.88
N VAL A 56 -1.29 1.91 6.68
CA VAL A 56 0.07 2.17 6.18
C VAL A 56 0.05 2.75 4.78
N VAL A 57 -0.79 2.22 3.88
CA VAL A 57 -0.91 2.77 2.51
C VAL A 57 -1.60 4.13 2.54
N GLN A 58 -2.61 4.32 3.40
CA GLN A 58 -3.25 5.62 3.61
C GLN A 58 -2.23 6.68 4.07
N GLU A 59 -1.38 6.32 5.04
CA GLU A 59 -0.29 7.16 5.52
C GLU A 59 0.74 7.45 4.42
N ALA A 60 1.06 6.46 3.57
CA ALA A 60 1.95 6.65 2.43
C ALA A 60 1.42 7.75 1.47
N PHE A 61 0.11 7.74 1.16
CA PHE A 61 -0.52 8.81 0.37
C PHE A 61 -0.44 10.17 1.06
N ARG A 62 -0.69 10.22 2.38
CA ARG A 62 -0.54 11.47 3.15
C ARG A 62 0.88 12.02 3.07
N ARG A 63 1.90 11.17 3.24
CA ARG A 63 3.32 11.58 3.24
C ARG A 63 3.81 12.06 1.88
N LEU A 64 3.46 11.36 0.80
CA LEU A 64 3.83 11.80 -0.53
C LEU A 64 3.14 13.12 -0.90
N THR A 65 1.90 13.33 -0.43
CA THR A 65 1.21 14.63 -0.56
C THR A 65 1.94 15.74 0.19
N GLU A 66 2.40 15.48 1.43
CA GLU A 66 3.20 16.44 2.22
C GLU A 66 4.52 16.79 1.55
N GLU A 67 5.26 15.80 1.04
CA GLU A 67 6.49 16.00 0.26
C GLU A 67 6.24 16.82 -1.02
N LYS A 68 5.11 16.58 -1.71
CA LYS A 68 4.74 17.36 -2.90
C LYS A 68 4.46 18.83 -2.56
N ARG A 69 3.80 19.09 -1.42
CA ARG A 69 3.50 20.45 -0.93
C ARG A 69 4.75 21.16 -0.38
N ASN A 70 5.70 20.42 0.17
CA ASN A 70 6.94 20.95 0.73
C ASN A 70 8.12 20.01 0.46
N SER A 71 8.98 20.39 -0.49
CA SER A 71 10.16 19.63 -0.92
C SER A 71 11.24 19.44 0.15
N THR A 72 11.14 20.08 1.30
CA THR A 72 12.04 19.86 2.45
C THR A 72 11.63 18.63 3.28
N VAL A 73 10.42 18.12 3.09
CA VAL A 73 9.91 16.88 3.72
C VAL A 73 10.11 15.73 2.73
N HIS A 74 10.56 14.58 3.23
CA HIS A 74 10.78 13.40 2.40
C HIS A 74 10.09 12.18 2.99
N ALA A 75 9.16 11.59 2.24
CA ALA A 75 8.38 10.42 2.66
C ALA A 75 9.27 9.17 2.80
N GLY A 76 10.27 9.03 1.93
CA GLY A 76 11.14 7.86 1.88
C GLY A 76 10.69 6.81 0.89
N LEU A 77 11.63 5.95 0.49
CA LEU A 77 11.48 5.06 -0.65
C LEU A 77 10.37 4.01 -0.47
N ALA A 78 10.17 3.53 0.76
CA ALA A 78 9.18 2.49 1.02
C ALA A 78 7.74 3.02 0.85
N TYR A 79 7.45 4.24 1.32
CA TYR A 79 6.15 4.88 1.05
C TYR A 79 5.95 5.17 -0.45
N THR A 80 6.99 5.61 -1.16
CA THR A 80 6.92 5.83 -2.60
C THR A 80 6.59 4.55 -3.37
N ARG A 81 7.18 3.41 -2.96
CA ARG A 81 6.88 2.09 -3.52
C ARG A 81 5.43 1.68 -3.25
N LEU A 82 4.94 1.85 -2.03
CA LEU A 82 3.55 1.51 -1.69
C LEU A 82 2.53 2.28 -2.53
N VAL A 83 2.72 3.59 -2.68
CA VAL A 83 1.83 4.42 -3.50
C VAL A 83 1.91 4.00 -4.97
N SER A 84 3.11 3.76 -5.50
CA SER A 84 3.28 3.25 -6.87
C SER A 84 2.57 1.91 -7.07
N ASP A 85 2.74 0.96 -6.15
CA ASP A 85 2.15 -0.38 -6.26
C ASP A 85 0.62 -0.32 -6.13
N CYS A 86 0.10 0.55 -5.26
CA CYS A 86 -1.34 0.82 -5.18
C CYS A 86 -1.89 1.37 -6.50
N LEU A 87 -1.19 2.32 -7.12
CA LEU A 87 -1.59 2.89 -8.42
C LEU A 87 -1.47 1.87 -9.56
N ASP A 88 -0.53 0.93 -9.49
CA ASP A 88 -0.39 -0.16 -10.46
C ASP A 88 -1.63 -1.06 -10.50
N VAL A 89 -2.28 -1.33 -9.35
CA VAL A 89 -3.54 -2.08 -9.32
C VAL A 89 -4.64 -1.35 -10.09
N PHE A 90 -4.80 -0.04 -9.86
CA PHE A 90 -5.76 0.78 -10.60
C PHE A 90 -5.45 0.78 -12.10
N GLU A 91 -4.18 0.94 -12.48
CA GLU A 91 -3.79 1.01 -13.89
C GLU A 91 -3.97 -0.32 -14.62
N ILE A 92 -3.71 -1.45 -13.95
CA ILE A 92 -3.99 -2.78 -14.49
C ILE A 92 -5.48 -2.96 -14.74
N LEU A 93 -6.34 -2.54 -13.81
CA LEU A 93 -7.80 -2.62 -14.00
C LEU A 93 -8.27 -1.69 -15.12
N PHE A 94 -7.75 -0.46 -15.18
CA PHE A 94 -8.04 0.50 -16.26
C PHE A 94 -7.64 -0.04 -17.63
N ASN A 95 -6.46 -0.67 -17.73
CA ASN A 95 -5.94 -1.27 -18.95
C ASN A 95 -6.28 -2.76 -19.11
N LYS A 96 -7.23 -3.31 -18.33
CA LYS A 96 -7.52 -4.75 -18.29
C LYS A 96 -7.74 -5.35 -19.68
N LYS A 97 -8.60 -4.71 -20.48
CA LYS A 97 -8.90 -5.16 -21.86
C LYS A 97 -7.66 -5.14 -22.77
N PHE A 98 -6.80 -4.14 -22.63
CA PHE A 98 -5.57 -4.05 -23.41
C PHE A 98 -4.66 -5.24 -23.08
N HIS A 99 -4.46 -5.52 -21.80
CA HIS A 99 -3.59 -6.58 -21.33
C HIS A 99 -4.11 -7.97 -21.70
N GLU A 100 -5.39 -8.25 -21.47
CA GLU A 100 -5.99 -9.55 -21.82
C GLU A 100 -5.94 -9.83 -23.33
N ASN A 101 -6.10 -8.79 -24.17
CA ASN A 101 -5.94 -8.93 -25.62
C ASN A 101 -4.49 -9.27 -26.02
N GLN A 102 -3.48 -8.85 -25.25
CA GLN A 102 -2.08 -9.15 -25.53
C GLN A 102 -1.63 -10.50 -24.99
N TRP A 103 -2.14 -10.92 -23.83
CA TRP A 103 -1.72 -12.17 -23.20
C TRP A 103 -2.43 -13.41 -23.75
N GLY A 104 -3.59 -13.24 -24.39
CA GLY A 104 -4.42 -14.36 -24.83
C GLY A 104 -5.05 -15.11 -23.65
N ASP A 105 -5.45 -16.36 -23.87
CA ASP A 105 -6.31 -17.08 -22.92
C ASP A 105 -5.60 -17.60 -21.65
N ASN A 106 -4.26 -17.63 -21.64
CA ASN A 106 -3.48 -18.21 -20.54
C ASN A 106 -3.20 -17.25 -19.38
N VAL A 107 -3.51 -15.95 -19.55
CA VAL A 107 -3.32 -14.94 -18.52
C VAL A 107 -4.53 -14.01 -18.49
N LYS A 108 -5.12 -13.82 -17.31
CA LYS A 108 -6.27 -12.93 -17.14
C LYS A 108 -6.28 -12.28 -15.76
N VAL A 109 -6.96 -11.13 -15.68
CA VAL A 109 -7.20 -10.45 -14.40
C VAL A 109 -8.61 -10.82 -13.92
N VAL A 110 -8.70 -11.39 -12.74
CA VAL A 110 -9.94 -11.79 -12.09
C VAL A 110 -10.18 -10.93 -10.86
N VAL A 111 -11.42 -10.50 -10.67
CA VAL A 111 -11.84 -9.82 -9.44
C VAL A 111 -12.74 -10.78 -8.67
N LYS A 112 -12.25 -11.26 -7.52
CA LYS A 112 -13.03 -12.13 -6.62
C LYS A 112 -13.68 -11.28 -5.54
N GLU A 113 -14.96 -11.51 -5.27
CA GLU A 113 -15.70 -10.86 -4.20
C GLU A 113 -15.64 -11.70 -2.93
N TRP A 114 -15.43 -11.05 -1.79
CA TRP A 114 -15.56 -11.64 -0.46
C TRP A 114 -16.66 -10.92 0.31
N ASN A 115 -17.69 -11.66 0.68
CA ASN A 115 -18.82 -11.14 1.45
C ASN A 115 -18.53 -11.31 2.95
N LYS A 116 -18.64 -10.23 3.74
CA LYS A 116 -18.37 -10.26 5.18
C LYS A 116 -19.24 -11.28 5.91
N ALA A 117 -20.54 -11.32 5.65
CA ALA A 117 -21.47 -12.19 6.39
C ALA A 117 -21.15 -13.68 6.16
N GLU A 118 -20.89 -14.06 4.91
CA GLU A 118 -20.54 -15.43 4.56
C GLU A 118 -19.11 -15.79 5.01
N GLY A 119 -18.15 -14.90 4.74
CA GLY A 119 -16.75 -15.11 5.05
C GLY A 119 -16.44 -15.14 6.54
N MET A 120 -17.08 -14.28 7.34
CA MET A 120 -16.95 -14.31 8.80
C MET A 120 -17.54 -15.58 9.41
N LYS A 121 -18.65 -16.08 8.85
CA LYS A 121 -19.21 -17.38 9.26
C LYS A 121 -18.25 -18.52 8.95
N GLU A 122 -17.68 -18.54 7.74
CA GLU A 122 -16.69 -19.56 7.36
C GLU A 122 -15.45 -19.51 8.26
N LEU A 123 -14.94 -18.31 8.55
CA LEU A 123 -13.81 -18.10 9.46
C LEU A 123 -14.13 -18.58 10.87
N HIS A 124 -15.33 -18.28 11.38
CA HIS A 124 -15.78 -18.77 12.68
C HIS A 124 -15.77 -20.30 12.72
N ASP A 125 -16.28 -20.96 11.69
CA ASP A 125 -16.45 -22.41 11.66
C ASP A 125 -15.12 -23.16 11.44
N LYS A 126 -14.20 -22.60 10.63
CA LYS A 126 -12.94 -23.27 10.26
C LYS A 126 -11.73 -22.80 11.05
N VAL A 127 -11.66 -21.51 11.39
CA VAL A 127 -10.49 -20.88 12.02
C VAL A 127 -10.92 -19.87 13.12
N PRO A 128 -11.51 -20.35 14.24
CA PRO A 128 -12.13 -19.47 15.25
C PRO A 128 -11.20 -18.39 15.82
N ILE A 129 -9.90 -18.69 15.94
CA ILE A 129 -8.90 -17.73 16.46
C ILE A 129 -8.78 -16.52 15.53
N LEU A 130 -8.72 -16.76 14.21
CA LEU A 130 -8.64 -15.69 13.21
C LEU A 130 -9.96 -14.92 13.14
N TYR A 131 -11.10 -15.62 13.22
CA TYR A 131 -12.40 -14.98 13.33
C TYR A 131 -12.46 -13.99 14.49
N ASN A 132 -12.09 -14.41 15.70
CA ASN A 132 -12.15 -13.56 16.88
C ASN A 132 -11.27 -12.31 16.74
N ALA A 133 -10.07 -12.46 16.17
CA ALA A 133 -9.15 -11.34 15.95
C ALA A 133 -9.66 -10.34 14.90
N LEU A 134 -10.30 -10.82 13.83
CA LEU A 134 -10.84 -9.96 12.77
C LEU A 134 -12.15 -9.31 13.19
N ASN A 135 -13.08 -10.10 13.73
CA ASN A 135 -14.43 -9.64 14.07
C ASN A 135 -14.41 -8.53 15.13
N SER A 136 -13.43 -8.52 16.04
CA SER A 136 -13.32 -7.47 17.07
C SER A 136 -12.96 -6.09 16.51
N ILE A 137 -12.36 -6.00 15.31
CA ILE A 137 -11.86 -4.74 14.76
C ILE A 137 -12.41 -4.40 13.37
N TYR A 138 -13.02 -5.35 12.66
CA TYR A 138 -13.48 -5.17 11.28
C TYR A 138 -14.50 -4.03 11.16
N ASP A 139 -15.43 -3.94 12.12
CA ASP A 139 -16.46 -2.91 12.16
C ASP A 139 -15.96 -1.55 12.63
N GLU A 140 -14.74 -1.48 13.16
CA GLU A 140 -14.08 -0.22 13.49
C GLU A 140 -13.27 0.29 12.31
N ASP A 141 -12.45 -0.59 11.72
CA ASP A 141 -11.42 -0.26 10.72
C ASP A 141 -11.93 -0.29 9.27
N ILE A 142 -12.69 -1.32 8.88
CA ILE A 142 -13.05 -1.58 7.48
C ILE A 142 -14.45 -1.06 7.17
N LYS A 143 -15.47 -1.45 7.94
CA LYS A 143 -16.88 -1.01 7.76
C LYS A 143 -17.45 -1.22 6.34
N GLU A 144 -17.01 -2.28 5.65
CA GLU A 144 -17.51 -2.65 4.33
C GLU A 144 -18.12 -4.05 4.36
N ASP A 145 -19.30 -4.21 3.76
CA ASP A 145 -19.96 -5.52 3.63
C ASP A 145 -19.25 -6.45 2.66
N LYS A 146 -18.47 -5.88 1.73
CA LYS A 146 -17.78 -6.59 0.66
C LYS A 146 -16.36 -6.09 0.49
N LEU A 147 -15.44 -7.02 0.27
CA LEU A 147 -14.09 -6.75 -0.21
C LEU A 147 -13.87 -7.41 -1.56
N PHE A 148 -13.05 -6.79 -2.40
CA PHE A 148 -12.72 -7.27 -3.73
C PHE A 148 -11.24 -7.55 -3.84
N PHE A 149 -10.87 -8.72 -4.35
CA PHE A 149 -9.50 -9.15 -4.54
C PHE A 149 -9.17 -9.18 -6.03
N VAL A 150 -8.16 -8.40 -6.44
CA VAL A 150 -7.65 -8.36 -7.80
C VAL A 150 -6.56 -9.41 -7.93
N ILE A 151 -6.81 -10.43 -8.76
CA ILE A 151 -5.95 -11.60 -8.91
C ILE A 151 -5.49 -11.68 -10.37
N LEU A 152 -4.20 -11.91 -10.58
CA LEU A 152 -3.68 -12.34 -11.87
C LEU A 152 -3.63 -13.86 -11.90
N GLU A 153 -4.39 -14.48 -12.78
CA GLU A 153 -4.20 -15.88 -13.14
C GLU A 153 -3.20 -15.93 -14.29
N LYS A 154 -2.03 -16.55 -14.09
CA LYS A 154 -0.96 -16.66 -15.09
C LYS A 154 -0.34 -18.06 -15.02
N ASP A 155 -0.43 -18.81 -16.11
CA ASP A 155 0.19 -20.14 -16.25
C ASP A 155 -0.20 -21.12 -15.12
N GLY A 156 -1.49 -21.11 -14.73
CA GLY A 156 -2.02 -21.94 -13.65
C GLY A 156 -1.65 -21.50 -12.22
N LYS A 157 -0.98 -20.34 -12.07
CA LYS A 157 -0.71 -19.71 -10.77
C LYS A 157 -1.64 -18.52 -10.55
N GLU A 158 -2.07 -18.32 -9.31
CA GLU A 158 -2.81 -17.13 -8.88
C GLU A 158 -1.88 -16.19 -8.11
N TYR A 159 -1.82 -14.92 -8.53
CA TYR A 159 -1.09 -13.86 -7.83
C TYR A 159 -2.09 -12.84 -7.31
N LEU A 160 -2.11 -12.62 -6.00
CA LEU A 160 -2.90 -11.53 -5.41
C LEU A 160 -2.21 -10.19 -5.71
N LEU A 161 -2.81 -9.37 -6.56
CA LEU A 161 -2.26 -8.06 -6.90
C LEU A 161 -2.70 -6.98 -5.92
N GLY A 162 -3.92 -7.09 -5.38
CA GLY A 162 -4.41 -6.16 -4.38
C GLY A 162 -5.80 -6.50 -3.85
N THR A 163 -6.15 -5.89 -2.74
CA THR A 163 -7.47 -5.97 -2.11
C THR A 163 -8.08 -4.59 -2.06
N SER A 164 -9.40 -4.47 -2.22
CA SER A 164 -10.11 -3.21 -2.09
C SER A 164 -9.93 -2.61 -0.70
N SER A 165 -9.83 -1.29 -0.64
CA SER A 165 -9.64 -0.54 0.60
C SER A 165 -10.62 0.63 0.67
N PRO A 166 -11.35 0.80 1.79
CA PRO A 166 -12.23 1.95 1.98
C PRO A 166 -11.50 3.27 2.19
N MET A 167 -10.17 3.25 2.29
CA MET A 167 -9.33 4.44 2.54
C MET A 167 -8.52 4.86 1.31
N THR A 168 -8.14 3.90 0.49
CA THR A 168 -7.18 4.08 -0.62
C THR A 168 -7.65 3.46 -1.93
N GLY A 169 -8.85 2.87 -1.94
CA GLY A 169 -9.44 2.14 -3.05
C GLY A 169 -8.85 0.75 -3.22
N PHE A 170 -7.52 0.62 -3.23
CA PHE A 170 -6.81 -0.66 -3.18
C PHE A 170 -5.61 -0.63 -2.24
N VAL A 171 -5.14 -1.81 -1.82
CA VAL A 171 -3.85 -2.04 -1.18
C VAL A 171 -3.21 -3.31 -1.73
N THR A 172 -1.89 -3.32 -1.90
CA THR A 172 -1.14 -4.51 -2.31
C THR A 172 -0.77 -5.36 -1.08
N PRO A 173 -0.65 -6.70 -1.22
CA PRO A 173 -0.27 -7.57 -0.12
C PRO A 173 1.16 -7.27 0.38
N PRO A 174 1.46 -7.47 1.67
CA PRO A 174 2.80 -7.30 2.24
C PRO A 174 3.90 -8.11 1.55
N ASP A 175 3.55 -9.27 0.99
CA ASP A 175 4.48 -10.11 0.22
C ASP A 175 5.05 -9.40 -1.04
N MET A 176 4.37 -8.36 -1.53
CA MET A 176 4.86 -7.53 -2.63
C MET A 176 5.74 -6.37 -2.17
N ASP A 177 5.98 -6.21 -0.86
CA ASP A 177 6.99 -5.30 -0.37
C ASP A 177 8.36 -5.68 -0.93
N LYS A 178 9.14 -4.68 -1.28
CA LYS A 178 10.40 -4.87 -2.01
C LYS A 178 11.56 -4.09 -1.43
N SER A 179 12.74 -4.67 -1.57
CA SER A 179 14.04 -4.10 -1.18
C SER A 179 15.03 -4.15 -2.34
N ASP A 180 15.94 -3.19 -2.39
CA ASP A 180 17.04 -3.22 -3.35
C ASP A 180 18.13 -4.19 -2.88
N VAL A 181 18.56 -5.06 -3.77
CA VAL A 181 19.62 -6.04 -3.52
C VAL A 181 20.68 -5.86 -4.60
N SER A 182 21.92 -5.60 -4.17
CA SER A 182 23.08 -5.60 -5.07
C SER A 182 23.62 -7.01 -5.21
N LYS A 183 23.59 -7.57 -6.42
CA LYS A 183 24.23 -8.86 -6.74
C LYS A 183 25.21 -8.61 -7.88
N ASN A 184 26.48 -8.89 -7.66
CA ASN A 184 27.55 -8.71 -8.65
C ASN A 184 27.56 -7.30 -9.29
N ASN A 185 27.50 -6.23 -8.47
CA ASN A 185 27.40 -4.83 -8.91
C ASN A 185 26.18 -4.47 -9.78
N THR A 186 25.19 -5.36 -9.85
CA THR A 186 23.91 -5.09 -10.51
C THR A 186 22.85 -4.88 -9.44
N LEU A 187 22.18 -3.73 -9.47
CA LEU A 187 21.02 -3.45 -8.62
C LEU A 187 19.84 -4.28 -9.12
N SER A 188 19.24 -5.05 -8.23
CA SER A 188 18.05 -5.87 -8.50
C SER A 188 17.02 -5.65 -7.42
N ILE A 189 15.74 -5.86 -7.76
CA ILE A 189 14.63 -5.76 -6.82
C ILE A 189 14.31 -7.16 -6.31
N LYS A 190 14.20 -7.30 -4.99
CA LYS A 190 13.73 -8.51 -4.34
C LYS A 190 12.41 -8.25 -3.62
N PHE A 191 11.40 -9.05 -3.93
CA PHE A 191 10.13 -9.10 -3.20
C PHE A 191 10.29 -9.89 -1.89
N GLN A 192 9.48 -9.57 -0.88
CA GLN A 192 9.45 -10.34 0.37
C GLN A 192 8.88 -11.73 0.17
N GLY A 193 7.78 -11.85 -0.58
CA GLY A 193 7.18 -13.14 -0.93
C GLY A 193 7.84 -13.76 -2.16
N SER A 194 8.34 -14.98 -2.00
CA SER A 194 8.96 -15.76 -3.08
C SER A 194 8.02 -16.02 -4.27
N LEU A 195 6.70 -16.01 -4.03
CA LEU A 195 5.68 -16.10 -5.08
C LEU A 195 5.88 -15.02 -6.15
N TYR A 196 6.24 -13.79 -5.75
CA TYR A 196 6.30 -12.64 -6.65
C TYR A 196 7.67 -12.47 -7.33
N GLU A 197 8.69 -13.27 -6.99
CA GLU A 197 10.05 -13.12 -7.54
C GLU A 197 10.08 -13.25 -9.07
N THR A 198 9.22 -14.09 -9.65
CA THR A 198 9.09 -14.28 -11.10
C THR A 198 7.92 -13.50 -11.71
N LEU A 199 7.24 -12.65 -10.93
CA LEU A 199 6.13 -11.87 -11.44
C LEU A 199 6.66 -10.76 -12.35
N GLU A 200 6.25 -10.81 -13.62
CA GLU A 200 6.60 -9.81 -14.62
C GLU A 200 5.33 -9.48 -15.42
N ILE A 201 4.95 -8.21 -15.35
CA ILE A 201 3.79 -7.65 -16.05
C ILE A 201 4.24 -6.32 -16.66
N ASN A 202 4.33 -6.26 -17.99
CA ASN A 202 4.72 -5.04 -18.68
C ASN A 202 3.57 -4.02 -18.65
N ARG A 203 3.89 -2.74 -18.49
CA ARG A 203 2.92 -1.66 -18.65
C ARG A 203 2.50 -1.56 -20.12
N LYS A 204 1.33 -0.94 -20.36
CA LYS A 204 0.95 -0.50 -21.72
C LYS A 204 1.99 0.48 -22.29
N THR A 205 2.60 1.28 -21.40
CA THR A 205 3.70 2.19 -21.69
C THR A 205 5.04 1.50 -21.38
N LYS A 206 6.06 2.24 -20.92
CA LYS A 206 7.37 1.70 -20.61
C LYS A 206 7.43 1.17 -19.17
N GLY A 207 8.15 0.07 -18.97
CA GLY A 207 8.44 -0.50 -17.66
C GLY A 207 7.48 -1.62 -17.24
N GLN A 208 7.61 -2.06 -16.00
CA GLN A 208 6.93 -3.21 -15.41
C GLN A 208 6.17 -2.85 -14.13
N TYR A 209 4.89 -3.23 -14.06
CA TYR A 209 4.07 -3.07 -12.85
C TYR A 209 4.74 -3.76 -11.66
N PHE A 210 4.61 -3.16 -10.48
CA PHE A 210 5.11 -3.60 -9.18
C PHE A 210 6.64 -3.69 -9.04
N ARG A 211 7.40 -3.60 -10.13
CA ARG A 211 8.87 -3.54 -10.13
C ARG A 211 9.35 -2.10 -10.21
N ASP A 212 8.96 -1.38 -11.26
CA ASP A 212 9.35 0.01 -11.39
C ASP A 212 8.43 0.92 -10.56
N ILE A 213 9.03 1.95 -9.96
CA ILE A 213 8.30 3.01 -9.27
C ILE A 213 7.80 4.01 -10.31
N LEU A 214 6.48 4.19 -10.37
CA LEU A 214 5.83 5.16 -11.25
C LEU A 214 4.71 5.88 -10.48
N LEU A 215 4.93 7.15 -10.13
CA LEU A 215 3.94 7.96 -9.42
C LEU A 215 2.88 8.51 -10.39
N LEU A 216 1.81 9.09 -9.85
CA LEU A 216 0.67 9.51 -10.66
C LEU A 216 1.05 10.52 -11.76
N GLU A 217 1.95 11.47 -11.50
CA GLU A 217 2.37 12.48 -12.48
C GLU A 217 2.96 11.88 -13.77
N ASP A 218 3.72 10.80 -13.64
CA ASP A 218 4.44 10.15 -14.73
C ASP A 218 3.58 9.12 -15.48
N ARG A 219 2.36 8.85 -15.00
CA ARG A 219 1.43 7.92 -15.66
C ARG A 219 0.74 8.58 -16.85
N ASP A 220 0.16 7.71 -17.70
CA ASP A 220 -0.55 8.10 -18.91
C ASP A 220 -1.67 9.12 -18.63
N LYS A 221 -1.90 10.03 -19.59
CA LYS A 221 -2.88 11.11 -19.44
C LYS A 221 -4.30 10.60 -19.23
N ASP A 222 -4.69 9.53 -19.93
CA ASP A 222 -6.05 9.00 -19.82
C ASP A 222 -6.25 8.32 -18.46
N PHE A 223 -5.22 7.63 -17.96
CA PHE A 223 -5.25 7.06 -16.61
C PHE A 223 -5.34 8.14 -15.54
N LYS A 224 -4.56 9.22 -15.65
CA LYS A 224 -4.65 10.37 -14.72
C LYS A 224 -6.05 10.98 -14.69
N ASN A 225 -6.65 11.18 -15.86
CA ASN A 225 -8.01 11.71 -15.98
C ASN A 225 -9.05 10.77 -15.35
N TYR A 226 -8.91 9.46 -15.58
CA TYR A 226 -9.75 8.44 -14.95
C TYR A 226 -9.68 8.51 -13.43
N MET A 227 -8.47 8.53 -12.85
CA MET A 227 -8.28 8.64 -11.40
C MET A 227 -8.90 9.92 -10.83
N TYR A 228 -8.74 11.05 -11.53
CA TYR A 228 -9.37 12.30 -11.13
C TYR A 228 -10.90 12.20 -11.13
N GLN A 229 -11.50 11.68 -12.20
CA GLN A 229 -12.95 11.52 -12.29
C GLN A 229 -13.50 10.58 -11.21
N LEU A 230 -12.79 9.47 -10.94
CA LEU A 230 -13.19 8.49 -9.94
C LEU A 230 -13.22 9.08 -8.52
N PHE A 231 -12.27 9.94 -8.17
CA PHE A 231 -12.10 10.47 -6.80
C PHE A 231 -12.45 11.96 -6.63
N SER A 232 -13.01 12.62 -7.65
CA SER A 232 -13.43 14.05 -7.57
C SER A 232 -14.91 14.26 -7.24
N GLY A 233 -15.70 13.18 -7.12
CA GLY A 233 -17.12 13.26 -6.80
C GLY A 233 -17.41 13.89 -5.44
N SER A 234 -18.49 14.68 -5.34
CA SER A 234 -18.93 15.35 -4.10
C SER A 234 -19.38 14.38 -3.00
N ASN A 235 -19.72 13.14 -3.37
CA ASN A 235 -20.24 12.12 -2.46
C ASN A 235 -19.19 11.07 -2.08
N LEU A 236 -17.90 11.34 -2.34
CA LEU A 236 -16.82 10.44 -1.93
C LEU A 236 -16.70 10.47 -0.40
N ASP A 237 -16.66 9.29 0.21
CA ASP A 237 -16.47 9.13 1.64
C ASP A 237 -15.17 9.82 2.10
N SER A 238 -15.24 10.53 3.23
CA SER A 238 -14.11 11.21 3.86
C SER A 238 -12.90 10.30 4.14
N ARG A 239 -13.09 8.98 4.25
CA ARG A 239 -11.98 8.02 4.41
C ARG A 239 -10.97 8.07 3.26
N TYR A 240 -11.39 8.55 2.08
CA TYR A 240 -10.54 8.73 0.89
C TYR A 240 -9.81 10.08 0.84
N ASP A 241 -9.93 10.94 1.86
CA ASP A 241 -9.41 12.31 1.81
C ASP A 241 -7.93 12.39 1.42
N TYR A 242 -7.07 11.50 1.95
CA TYR A 242 -5.65 11.50 1.63
C TYR A 242 -5.33 11.07 0.19
N LEU A 243 -6.06 10.09 -0.35
CA LEU A 243 -5.93 9.71 -1.76
C LEU A 243 -6.43 10.85 -2.67
N ARG A 244 -7.56 11.46 -2.30
CA ARG A 244 -8.14 12.58 -3.05
C ARG A 244 -7.20 13.78 -3.08
N ASP A 245 -6.62 14.12 -1.93
CA ASP A 245 -5.65 15.20 -1.80
C ASP A 245 -4.40 14.90 -2.65
N TYR A 246 -3.86 13.69 -2.56
CA TYR A 246 -2.77 13.24 -3.43
C TYR A 246 -3.13 13.46 -4.90
N ILE A 247 -4.24 12.91 -5.39
CA ILE A 247 -4.65 13.05 -6.81
C ILE A 247 -4.79 14.52 -7.22
N ARG A 248 -5.26 15.39 -6.32
CA ARG A 248 -5.42 16.84 -6.58
C ARG A 248 -4.08 17.58 -6.68
N GLU A 249 -3.10 17.28 -5.82
CA GLU A 249 -1.78 17.92 -5.87
C GLU A 249 -1.01 17.56 -7.16
N PHE A 250 -1.25 16.37 -7.72
CA PHE A 250 -0.62 15.93 -8.96
C PHE A 250 -1.44 16.29 -10.22
N LYS A 251 -2.50 17.09 -10.09
CA LYS A 251 -3.18 17.70 -11.24
C LYS A 251 -2.27 18.74 -11.87
N THR A 252 -1.54 18.36 -12.90
CA THR A 252 -1.02 19.35 -13.85
C THR A 252 -2.24 20.04 -14.45
N ILE A 253 -2.37 21.36 -14.23
CA ILE A 253 -3.33 22.18 -14.95
C ILE A 253 -2.91 22.10 -16.43
N VAL A 254 -3.47 21.15 -17.16
CA VAL A 254 -3.46 21.19 -18.62
C VAL A 254 -4.45 22.28 -18.99
N ARG A 255 -3.94 23.51 -19.12
CA ARG A 255 -4.59 24.56 -19.91
C ARG A 255 -4.46 24.22 -21.38
#